data_AF-A0A257SPS7-F1
#
_entry.id   AF-A0A257SPS7-F1
#
_cell.length_a   1.000
_cell.length_b   1.000
_cell.length_c   1.000
_cell.angle_alpha   90.00
_cell.angle_beta   90.00
_cell.angle_gamma   90.00
#
_symmetry.space_group_name_H-M   'P 1'
#
loop_
_entity.id
_entity.type
_entity.pdbx_description
1 polymer ?
#
loop_
_entity_poly.entity_id
_entity_poly.type
_entity_poly.pdbx_seq_one_letter_code
_entity_poly.pdbx_strand_id
1 'polypeptide(L)'
;MAHIQVPPQGKPITQVDGVLRVPDQPVIPFIEGDGIGCDVTPAMRAVVDAAVRAAYGNQRCIAWMELFAGQKAVALYGEGQYLPEETMAAIRDYKVAIKGPLETPVGGGIRSLNVALRQDLDLYVCLRPVRYFAGTPSPVCHPEKVDMVIFRENSEDIYAGIEWPAGSPEVERLLRFLQEEMGV
;
A
#
# COMPACT_ATOMS: atom_id res chain seq x y z
N MET A 1 -20.31 -1.45 -11.29
CA MET A 1 -20.32 -2.92 -11.50
C MET A 1 -19.05 -3.46 -10.85
N ALA A 2 -19.06 -4.68 -10.29
CA ALA A 2 -17.84 -5.27 -9.73
C ALA A 2 -16.90 -5.71 -10.87
N HIS A 3 -15.63 -5.30 -10.83
CA HIS A 3 -14.63 -5.70 -11.83
C HIS A 3 -13.63 -6.73 -11.29
N ILE A 4 -13.57 -6.92 -9.98
CA ILE A 4 -12.67 -7.89 -9.34
C ILE A 4 -13.22 -9.31 -9.53
N GLN A 5 -12.36 -10.23 -9.96
CA GLN A 5 -12.67 -11.65 -10.12
C GLN A 5 -11.94 -12.47 -9.06
N VAL A 6 -12.70 -13.16 -8.21
CA VAL A 6 -12.13 -14.04 -7.18
C VAL A 6 -11.63 -15.33 -7.85
N PRO A 7 -10.35 -15.72 -7.65
CA PRO A 7 -9.84 -16.96 -8.19
C PRO A 7 -10.60 -18.16 -7.61
N PRO A 8 -11.13 -19.08 -8.45
CA PRO A 8 -12.04 -20.13 -8.00
C PRO A 8 -11.38 -21.19 -7.10
N GLN A 9 -10.06 -21.30 -7.12
CA GLN A 9 -9.32 -22.37 -6.43
C GLN A 9 -8.66 -21.92 -5.13
N GLY A 10 -8.62 -20.61 -4.86
CA GLY A 10 -7.97 -20.06 -3.69
C GLY A 10 -8.88 -20.00 -2.46
N LYS A 11 -8.28 -19.94 -1.28
CA LYS A 11 -8.97 -19.72 0.01
C LYS A 11 -8.46 -18.44 0.67
N PRO A 12 -9.32 -17.65 1.35
CA PRO A 12 -8.87 -16.45 2.04
C PRO A 12 -7.96 -16.80 3.23
N ILE A 13 -7.03 -15.90 3.55
CA ILE A 13 -6.33 -15.91 4.83
C ILE A 13 -7.33 -15.45 5.90
N THR A 14 -7.42 -16.17 7.01
CA THR A 14 -8.25 -15.78 8.16
C THR A 14 -7.41 -15.44 9.37
N GLN A 15 -7.99 -14.76 10.36
CA GLN A 15 -7.34 -14.43 11.62
C GLN A 15 -8.20 -14.92 12.77
N VAL A 16 -7.59 -15.68 13.68
CA VAL A 16 -8.24 -16.19 14.89
C VAL A 16 -7.31 -15.89 16.06
N ASP A 17 -7.79 -15.13 17.05
CA ASP A 17 -7.04 -14.72 18.25
C ASP A 17 -5.67 -14.09 17.93
N GLY A 18 -5.65 -13.19 16.94
CA GLY A 18 -4.42 -12.52 16.50
C GLY A 18 -3.52 -13.35 15.58
N VAL A 19 -3.78 -14.65 15.41
CA VAL A 19 -2.97 -15.56 14.60
C VAL A 19 -3.54 -15.67 13.18
N LEU A 20 -2.71 -15.42 12.18
CA LEU A 20 -3.08 -15.67 10.78
C LEU A 20 -3.11 -17.18 10.49
N ARG A 21 -4.23 -17.65 9.93
CA ARG A 21 -4.40 -19.00 9.40
C ARG A 21 -4.28 -18.92 7.88
N VAL A 22 -3.15 -19.41 7.37
CA VAL A 22 -2.80 -19.34 5.96
C VAL A 22 -3.02 -20.73 5.32
N PRO A 23 -3.96 -20.87 4.36
CA PRO A 23 -4.15 -22.12 3.62
C PRO A 23 -2.99 -22.37 2.65
N ASP A 24 -2.88 -23.57 2.10
CA ASP A 24 -1.83 -23.91 1.11
C ASP A 24 -2.00 -23.19 -0.24
N GLN A 25 -3.23 -22.76 -0.56
CA GLN A 25 -3.55 -21.93 -1.72
C GLN A 25 -4.23 -20.62 -1.30
N PRO A 26 -3.49 -19.67 -0.71
CA PRO A 26 -4.07 -18.41 -0.27
C PRO A 26 -4.41 -17.53 -1.47
N VAL A 27 -5.58 -16.88 -1.41
CA VAL A 27 -5.89 -15.76 -2.30
C VAL A 27 -5.12 -14.54 -1.83
N ILE A 28 -4.25 -14.01 -2.70
CA ILE A 28 -3.47 -12.81 -2.41
C ILE A 28 -3.87 -11.72 -3.40
N PRO A 29 -4.61 -10.69 -2.94
CA PRO A 29 -4.86 -9.51 -3.73
C PRO A 29 -3.56 -8.81 -4.16
N PHE A 30 -3.51 -8.34 -5.40
CA PHE A 30 -2.43 -7.49 -5.89
C PHE A 30 -2.94 -6.32 -6.72
N ILE A 31 -2.27 -5.17 -6.63
CA ILE A 31 -2.51 -4.01 -7.50
C ILE A 31 -1.29 -3.85 -8.40
N GLU A 32 -1.49 -3.84 -9.72
CA GLU A 32 -0.40 -3.68 -10.71
C GLU A 32 0.43 -2.41 -10.48
N GLY A 33 -0.27 -1.30 -10.21
CA GLY A 33 0.32 0.02 -10.03
C GLY A 33 0.43 0.83 -11.31
N ASP A 34 0.79 2.10 -11.18
CA ASP A 34 0.97 3.04 -12.26
C ASP A 34 2.43 3.06 -12.76
N GLY A 35 2.68 3.64 -13.95
CA GLY A 35 4.02 3.77 -14.51
C GLY A 35 4.74 2.42 -14.66
N ILE A 36 5.88 2.26 -13.98
CA ILE A 36 6.67 1.01 -14.00
C ILE A 36 5.98 -0.19 -13.35
N GLY A 37 4.78 -0.02 -12.76
CA GLY A 37 3.98 -1.10 -12.17
C GLY A 37 3.73 -2.26 -13.14
N CYS A 38 3.50 -1.94 -14.43
CA CYS A 38 3.30 -2.94 -15.48
C CYS A 38 4.56 -3.80 -15.76
N ASP A 39 5.75 -3.33 -15.39
CA ASP A 39 7.01 -4.08 -15.55
C ASP A 39 7.34 -4.87 -14.29
N VAL A 40 7.29 -4.22 -13.12
CA VAL A 40 7.79 -4.80 -11.87
C VAL A 40 6.81 -5.80 -11.24
N THR A 41 5.50 -5.60 -11.41
CA THR A 41 4.48 -6.50 -10.82
C THR A 41 4.47 -7.88 -11.46
N PRO A 42 4.49 -8.04 -12.81
CA PRO A 42 4.61 -9.35 -13.43
C PRO A 42 5.92 -10.06 -13.07
N ALA A 43 7.05 -9.32 -13.03
CA ALA A 43 8.34 -9.87 -12.63
C ALA A 43 8.32 -10.38 -11.17
N MET A 44 7.75 -9.60 -10.26
CA MET A 44 7.56 -10.00 -8.86
C MET A 44 6.75 -11.29 -8.74
N ARG A 45 5.60 -11.38 -9.41
CA ARG A 45 4.73 -12.57 -9.37
C ARG A 45 5.46 -13.81 -9.88
N ALA A 46 6.17 -13.70 -11.00
CA ALA A 46 6.94 -14.80 -11.56
C ALA A 46 8.04 -15.32 -10.60
N VAL A 47 8.78 -14.41 -9.96
CA VAL A 47 9.82 -14.78 -8.98
C VAL A 47 9.20 -15.44 -7.75
N VAL A 48 8.10 -14.89 -7.21
CA VAL A 48 7.41 -15.46 -6.04
C VAL A 48 6.85 -16.84 -6.35
N ASP A 49 6.16 -17.02 -7.49
CA ASP A 49 5.60 -18.32 -7.88
C ASP A 49 6.69 -19.37 -8.06
N ALA A 50 7.83 -19.01 -8.65
CA ALA A 50 8.99 -19.89 -8.78
C ALA A 50 9.60 -20.26 -7.42
N ALA A 51 9.73 -19.31 -6.50
CA ALA A 51 10.25 -19.53 -5.16
C ALA A 51 9.33 -20.45 -4.32
N VAL A 52 8.00 -20.22 -4.38
CA VAL A 52 7.01 -21.07 -3.72
C VAL A 52 7.08 -22.50 -4.25
N ARG A 53 7.15 -22.66 -5.58
CA ARG A 53 7.30 -23.99 -6.20
C ARG A 53 8.61 -24.67 -5.82
N ALA A 54 9.72 -23.94 -5.78
CA ALA A 54 11.02 -24.48 -5.39
C ALA A 54 11.03 -24.95 -3.93
N ALA A 55 10.37 -24.21 -3.02
CA ALA A 55 10.33 -24.53 -1.59
C ALA A 55 9.33 -25.64 -1.24
N TYR A 56 8.18 -25.72 -1.93
CA TYR A 56 7.05 -26.56 -1.52
C TYR A 56 6.57 -27.54 -2.61
N GLY A 57 7.23 -27.59 -3.76
CA GLY A 57 6.77 -28.37 -4.91
C GLY A 57 5.38 -27.93 -5.35
N ASN A 58 4.46 -28.89 -5.47
CA ASN A 58 3.04 -28.63 -5.82
C ASN A 58 2.12 -28.53 -4.60
N GLN A 59 2.67 -28.56 -3.37
CA GLN A 59 1.84 -28.52 -2.16
C GLN A 59 1.26 -27.13 -1.93
N ARG A 60 1.97 -26.07 -2.34
CA ARG A 60 1.55 -24.67 -2.15
C ARG A 60 1.63 -23.88 -3.44
N CYS A 61 0.70 -22.96 -3.62
CA CYS A 61 0.73 -21.96 -4.69
C CYS A 61 -0.09 -20.74 -4.29
N ILE A 62 0.16 -19.58 -4.89
CA ILE A 62 -0.64 -18.37 -4.63
C ILE A 62 -1.76 -18.26 -5.66
N ALA A 63 -2.97 -17.97 -5.19
CA ALA A 63 -4.10 -17.60 -6.04
C ALA A 63 -4.15 -16.07 -6.17
N TRP A 64 -3.45 -15.53 -7.16
CA TRP A 64 -3.38 -14.08 -7.38
C TRP A 64 -4.74 -13.51 -7.78
N MET A 65 -5.19 -12.48 -7.07
CA MET A 65 -6.43 -11.75 -7.35
C MET A 65 -6.11 -10.30 -7.70
N GLU A 66 -6.37 -9.89 -8.93
CA GLU A 66 -6.08 -8.51 -9.32
C GLU A 66 -7.12 -7.54 -8.74
N LEU A 67 -6.62 -6.48 -8.10
CA LEU A 67 -7.38 -5.32 -7.66
C LEU A 67 -6.92 -4.09 -8.46
N PHE A 68 -7.74 -3.04 -8.43
CA PHE A 68 -7.51 -1.85 -9.24
C PHE A 68 -7.39 -0.60 -8.36
N ALA A 69 -6.35 0.18 -8.60
CA ALA A 69 -6.18 1.54 -8.09
C ALA A 69 -5.37 2.35 -9.11
N GLY A 70 -5.36 3.68 -8.96
CA GLY A 70 -4.64 4.58 -9.86
C GLY A 70 -5.29 4.70 -11.23
N GLN A 71 -4.47 4.89 -12.26
CA GLN A 71 -4.94 5.12 -13.64
C GLN A 71 -5.71 3.93 -14.20
N LYS A 72 -5.29 2.70 -13.85
CA LYS A 72 -5.98 1.47 -14.26
C LYS A 72 -7.39 1.38 -13.69
N ALA A 73 -7.61 1.88 -12.47
CA ALA A 73 -8.94 1.97 -11.89
C ALA A 73 -9.78 3.03 -12.61
N VAL A 74 -9.23 4.22 -12.89
CA VAL A 74 -9.98 5.25 -13.64
C VAL A 74 -10.43 4.74 -15.01
N ALA A 75 -9.57 4.01 -15.72
CA ALA A 75 -9.91 3.43 -17.03
C ALA A 75 -11.04 2.38 -16.97
N LEU A 76 -11.17 1.65 -15.86
CA LEU A 76 -12.15 0.57 -15.70
C LEU A 76 -13.45 1.03 -15.05
N TYR A 77 -13.37 1.91 -14.06
CA TYR A 77 -14.48 2.32 -13.19
C TYR A 77 -15.04 3.70 -13.54
N GLY A 78 -14.30 4.51 -14.30
CA GLY A 78 -14.68 5.86 -14.73
C GLY A 78 -13.89 6.98 -14.06
N GLU A 79 -14.10 8.20 -14.55
CA GLU A 79 -13.43 9.40 -14.03
C GLU A 79 -13.63 9.59 -12.52
N GLY A 80 -12.56 9.98 -11.84
CA GLY A 80 -12.55 10.15 -10.38
C GLY A 80 -12.43 8.86 -9.56
N GLN A 81 -12.55 7.68 -10.18
CA GLN A 81 -12.47 6.39 -9.49
C GLN A 81 -11.03 5.87 -9.35
N TYR A 82 -10.20 6.60 -8.61
CA TYR A 82 -8.78 6.25 -8.39
C TYR A 82 -8.57 5.14 -7.35
N LEU A 83 -9.48 4.99 -6.40
CA LEU A 83 -9.45 3.94 -5.38
C LEU A 83 -10.87 3.43 -5.13
N PRO A 84 -11.36 2.47 -5.94
CA PRO A 84 -12.69 1.90 -5.79
C PRO A 84 -12.90 1.28 -4.40
N GLU A 85 -14.11 1.40 -3.85
CA GLU A 85 -14.45 0.83 -2.55
C GLU A 85 -14.25 -0.70 -2.49
N GLU A 86 -14.51 -1.41 -3.60
CA GLU A 86 -14.31 -2.86 -3.67
C GLU A 86 -12.84 -3.27 -3.53
N THR A 87 -11.89 -2.41 -3.93
CA THR A 87 -10.45 -2.63 -3.68
C THR A 87 -10.15 -2.59 -2.18
N MET A 88 -10.73 -1.62 -1.47
CA MET A 88 -10.55 -1.50 -0.01
C MET A 88 -11.21 -2.66 0.74
N ALA A 89 -12.42 -3.06 0.34
CA ALA A 89 -13.12 -4.20 0.91
C ALA A 89 -12.31 -5.50 0.71
N ALA A 90 -11.81 -5.73 -0.51
CA ALA A 90 -10.99 -6.90 -0.81
C ALA A 90 -9.71 -6.95 0.05
N ILE A 91 -9.01 -5.83 0.25
CA ILE A 91 -7.80 -5.85 1.11
C ILE A 91 -8.16 -6.20 2.56
N ARG A 92 -9.28 -5.67 3.09
CA ARG A 92 -9.77 -5.99 4.46
C ARG A 92 -10.17 -7.45 4.59
N ASP A 93 -10.82 -8.02 3.60
CA ASP A 93 -11.34 -9.38 3.64
C ASP A 93 -10.23 -10.43 3.51
N TYR A 94 -9.26 -10.18 2.63
CA TYR A 94 -8.18 -11.12 2.31
C TYR A 94 -6.89 -10.92 3.12
N LYS A 95 -6.84 -9.89 3.99
CA LYS A 95 -5.81 -9.61 5.01
C LYS A 95 -4.43 -9.21 4.50
N VAL A 96 -3.96 -9.82 3.41
CA VAL A 96 -2.62 -9.60 2.86
C VAL A 96 -2.76 -9.19 1.39
N ALA A 97 -2.16 -8.06 1.03
CA ALA A 97 -2.12 -7.59 -0.35
C ALA A 97 -0.74 -7.01 -0.69
N ILE A 98 -0.40 -6.99 -1.98
CA ILE A 98 0.83 -6.37 -2.50
C ILE A 98 0.50 -5.38 -3.61
N LYS A 99 1.27 -4.30 -3.76
CA LYS A 99 1.01 -3.30 -4.80
C LYS A 99 2.29 -2.80 -5.46
N GLY A 100 2.19 -2.48 -6.75
CA GLY A 100 3.14 -1.60 -7.43
C GLY A 100 3.04 -0.15 -6.96
N PRO A 101 3.82 0.77 -7.56
CA PRO A 101 3.72 2.20 -7.26
C PRO A 101 2.35 2.77 -7.67
N LEU A 102 1.89 3.83 -7.01
CA LEU A 102 0.69 4.56 -7.41
C LEU A 102 1.03 6.04 -7.53
N GLU A 103 0.64 6.66 -8.62
CA GLU A 103 0.81 8.08 -8.85
C GLU A 103 -0.15 8.86 -7.93
N THR A 104 0.34 9.94 -7.33
CA THR A 104 -0.50 10.92 -6.63
C THR A 104 -0.37 12.24 -7.39
N PRO A 105 -1.46 12.76 -8.00
CA PRO A 105 -1.38 14.03 -8.71
C PRO A 105 -0.98 15.15 -7.76
N VAL A 106 -0.03 16.00 -8.18
CA VAL A 106 0.47 17.12 -7.38
C VAL A 106 -0.52 18.29 -7.46
N GLY A 107 -0.90 18.86 -6.31
CA GLY A 107 -1.67 20.10 -6.22
C GLY A 107 -3.18 20.00 -6.49
N GLY A 108 -3.68 18.83 -6.87
CA GLY A 108 -5.08 18.62 -7.26
C GLY A 108 -5.90 17.86 -6.23
N GLY A 109 -6.09 18.41 -5.02
CA GLY A 109 -7.16 18.05 -4.05
C GLY A 109 -7.31 16.59 -3.56
N ILE A 110 -6.60 15.63 -4.15
CA ILE A 110 -6.68 14.21 -3.83
C ILE A 110 -5.55 13.91 -2.84
N ARG A 111 -5.91 13.57 -1.61
CA ARG A 111 -4.97 13.00 -0.62
C ARG A 111 -4.30 11.78 -1.25
N SER A 112 -3.00 11.60 -1.02
CA SER A 112 -2.23 10.50 -1.63
C SER A 112 -2.94 9.16 -1.46
N LEU A 113 -3.13 8.42 -2.56
CA LEU A 113 -3.78 7.11 -2.53
C LEU A 113 -3.07 6.14 -1.57
N ASN A 114 -1.75 6.27 -1.45
CA ASN A 114 -0.97 5.47 -0.51
C ASN A 114 -1.25 5.86 0.95
N VAL A 115 -1.50 7.14 1.24
CA VAL A 115 -1.88 7.61 2.58
C VAL A 115 -3.29 7.16 2.91
N ALA A 116 -4.24 7.30 1.98
CA ALA A 116 -5.62 6.82 2.14
C ALA A 116 -5.65 5.32 2.46
N LEU A 117 -4.93 4.50 1.68
CA LEU A 117 -4.78 3.06 1.95
C LEU A 117 -4.29 2.76 3.37
N ARG A 118 -3.34 3.56 3.90
CA ARG A 118 -2.77 3.34 5.23
C ARG A 118 -3.73 3.73 6.33
N GLN A 119 -4.36 4.90 6.22
CA GLN A 119 -5.29 5.43 7.20
C GLN A 119 -6.56 4.57 7.28
N ASP A 120 -7.17 4.25 6.13
CA ASP A 120 -8.44 3.53 6.07
C ASP A 120 -8.35 2.05 6.46
N LEU A 121 -7.14 1.49 6.44
CA LEU A 121 -6.84 0.11 6.84
C LEU A 121 -6.12 0.04 8.20
N ASP A 122 -5.89 1.17 8.85
CA ASP A 122 -5.14 1.28 10.11
C ASP A 122 -3.77 0.57 10.06
N LEU A 123 -3.04 0.76 8.97
CA LEU A 123 -1.70 0.22 8.77
C LEU A 123 -0.66 1.14 9.44
N TYR A 124 -0.73 1.24 10.77
CA TYR A 124 0.05 2.17 11.60
C TYR A 124 1.57 1.92 11.59
N VAL A 125 2.05 0.76 11.12
CA VAL A 125 3.48 0.47 10.96
C VAL A 125 3.89 0.53 9.50
N CYS A 126 4.77 1.47 9.16
CA CYS A 126 5.56 1.42 7.92
C CYS A 126 6.91 0.74 8.20
N LEU A 127 6.98 -0.58 7.95
CA LEU A 127 8.17 -1.39 8.18
C LEU A 127 9.11 -1.38 6.96
N ARG A 128 10.36 -0.95 7.14
CA ARG A 128 11.35 -0.86 6.05
C ARG A 128 12.66 -1.55 6.43
N PRO A 129 12.89 -2.81 6.03
CA PRO A 129 14.22 -3.41 6.11
C PRO A 129 15.16 -2.78 5.08
N VAL A 130 16.34 -2.39 5.53
CA VAL A 130 17.42 -1.83 4.69
C VAL A 130 18.67 -2.65 4.92
N ARG A 131 19.06 -3.42 3.92
CA ARG A 131 20.25 -4.28 3.94
C ARG A 131 21.03 -4.17 2.64
N TYR A 132 22.32 -4.41 2.71
CA TYR A 132 23.17 -4.48 1.52
C TYR A 132 23.06 -5.83 0.81
N PHE A 133 23.06 -5.79 -0.53
CA PHE A 133 23.24 -6.94 -1.39
C PHE A 133 24.60 -6.84 -2.08
N ALA A 134 25.40 -7.91 -2.00
CA ALA A 134 26.76 -7.91 -2.54
C ALA A 134 26.77 -7.56 -4.04
N GLY A 135 27.64 -6.62 -4.43
CA GLY A 135 27.77 -6.14 -5.81
C GLY A 135 26.89 -4.95 -6.16
N THR A 136 25.97 -4.53 -5.29
CA THR A 136 25.21 -3.29 -5.51
C THR A 136 26.16 -2.07 -5.47
N PRO A 137 26.18 -1.22 -6.52
CA PRO A 137 26.93 0.04 -6.50
C PRO A 137 26.48 0.91 -5.33
N SER A 138 27.43 1.48 -4.60
CA SER A 138 27.13 2.27 -3.40
C SER A 138 27.96 3.56 -3.34
N PRO A 139 27.37 4.67 -2.87
CA PRO A 139 28.10 5.92 -2.67
C PRO A 139 28.94 5.95 -1.38
N VAL A 140 28.83 4.95 -0.49
CA VAL A 140 29.56 4.89 0.79
C VAL A 140 30.65 3.83 0.78
N CYS A 141 31.68 3.99 1.62
CA CYS A 141 32.84 3.08 1.65
C CYS A 141 32.53 1.67 2.20
N HIS A 142 31.58 1.57 3.14
CA HIS A 142 31.27 0.32 3.85
C HIS A 142 29.76 0.01 3.87
N PRO A 143 29.12 -0.18 2.69
CA PRO A 143 27.69 -0.46 2.63
C PRO A 143 27.31 -1.80 3.26
N GLU A 144 28.23 -2.75 3.33
CA GLU A 144 28.04 -4.07 3.93
C GLU A 144 27.71 -4.02 5.43
N LYS A 145 27.98 -2.89 6.11
CA LYS A 145 27.64 -2.68 7.52
C LYS A 145 26.19 -2.25 7.72
N VAL A 146 25.45 -1.97 6.65
CA VAL A 146 24.03 -1.59 6.73
C VAL A 146 23.17 -2.85 6.82
N ASP A 147 22.63 -3.08 8.02
CA ASP A 147 21.62 -4.09 8.30
C ASP A 147 20.67 -3.54 9.38
N MET A 148 19.60 -2.90 8.94
CA MET A 148 18.67 -2.16 9.79
C MET A 148 17.23 -2.48 9.44
N VAL A 149 16.34 -2.38 10.44
CA VAL A 149 14.89 -2.44 10.25
C VAL A 149 14.27 -1.17 10.84
N ILE A 150 13.68 -0.34 9.99
CA ILE A 150 13.05 0.90 10.40
C ILE A 150 11.57 0.63 10.66
N PHE A 151 11.13 0.93 11.89
CA PHE A 151 9.72 1.01 12.27
C PHE A 151 9.32 2.48 12.26
N ARG A 152 8.59 2.89 11.22
CA ARG A 152 8.06 4.24 11.09
C ARG A 152 6.58 4.26 11.48
N GLU A 153 6.21 5.15 12.39
CA GLU A 153 4.82 5.55 12.69
C GLU A 153 4.16 6.08 11.40
N ASN A 154 2.93 5.65 11.13
CA ASN A 154 2.31 5.77 9.81
C ASN A 154 0.81 6.13 9.85
N SER A 155 0.25 6.46 11.02
CA SER A 155 -1.14 6.94 11.20
C SER A 155 -1.24 8.43 11.56
N GLU A 156 -0.19 9.06 12.12
CA GLU A 156 -0.24 10.45 12.63
C GLU A 156 0.77 11.39 11.93
N ASP A 157 1.38 12.30 12.71
CA ASP A 157 2.31 13.37 12.29
C ASP A 157 1.68 14.35 11.29
N ILE A 158 2.49 15.22 10.67
CA ILE A 158 2.08 16.12 9.58
C ILE A 158 1.42 15.38 8.40
N TYR A 159 1.58 14.05 8.33
CA TYR A 159 0.93 13.19 7.34
C TYR A 159 -0.58 13.02 7.56
N ALA A 160 -1.13 13.44 8.72
CA ALA A 160 -2.57 13.56 8.94
C ALA A 160 -3.24 14.51 7.93
N GLY A 161 -2.49 15.42 7.31
CA GLY A 161 -3.00 16.35 6.30
C GLY A 161 -4.02 17.33 6.87
N ILE A 162 -3.77 17.80 8.09
CA ILE A 162 -4.52 18.86 8.77
C ILE A 162 -3.76 20.17 8.51
N GLU A 163 -4.11 20.83 7.42
CA GLU A 163 -3.45 22.04 6.96
C GLU A 163 -4.44 22.99 6.27
N TRP A 164 -4.11 24.28 6.28
CA TRP A 164 -4.92 25.32 5.67
C TRP A 164 -4.05 26.26 4.82
N PRO A 165 -4.49 26.66 3.62
CA PRO A 165 -3.76 27.60 2.79
C PRO A 165 -3.56 28.96 3.48
N ALA A 166 -2.44 29.61 3.22
CA ALA A 166 -2.18 30.96 3.70
C ALA A 166 -3.26 31.94 3.21
N GLY A 167 -3.80 32.75 4.12
CA GLY A 167 -4.87 33.73 3.82
C GLY A 167 -6.28 33.12 3.67
N SER A 168 -6.46 31.82 3.95
CA SER A 168 -7.79 31.22 4.00
C SER A 168 -8.58 31.66 5.24
N PRO A 169 -9.92 31.76 5.17
CA PRO A 169 -10.76 32.05 6.34
C PRO A 169 -10.52 31.08 7.51
N GLU A 170 -10.19 29.82 7.20
CA GLU A 170 -9.89 28.79 8.18
C GLU A 170 -8.58 29.08 8.95
N VAL A 171 -7.51 29.47 8.24
CA VAL A 171 -6.24 29.81 8.91
C VAL A 171 -6.38 31.10 9.72
N GLU A 172 -7.15 32.09 9.25
CA GLU A 172 -7.43 33.32 10.02
C GLU A 172 -8.22 33.02 11.31
N ARG A 173 -9.17 32.07 11.25
CA ARG A 173 -9.89 31.60 12.43
C ARG A 173 -8.95 30.89 13.40
N LEU A 174 -8.09 30.00 12.91
CA LEU A 174 -7.11 29.30 13.73
C LEU A 174 -6.13 30.27 14.40
N LEU A 175 -5.61 31.26 13.66
CA LEU A 175 -4.70 32.26 14.19
C LEU A 175 -5.33 33.09 15.31
N ARG A 176 -6.58 33.54 15.12
CA ARG A 176 -7.32 34.24 16.18
C ARG A 176 -7.50 33.38 17.42
N PHE A 177 -7.90 32.12 17.27
CA PHE A 177 -8.03 31.20 18.40
C PHE A 177 -6.70 31.05 19.16
N LEU A 178 -5.60 30.85 18.43
CA LEU A 178 -4.27 30.70 19.03
C LEU A 178 -3.83 31.96 19.80
N GLN A 179 -4.06 33.14 19.22
CA GLN A 179 -3.61 34.41 19.81
C GLN A 179 -4.53 34.90 20.94
N GLU A 180 -5.85 34.85 20.75
CA GLU A 180 -6.83 35.46 21.65
C GLU A 180 -7.22 34.52 22.80
N GLU A 181 -7.31 33.20 22.56
CA GLU A 181 -7.72 32.24 23.59
C GLU A 181 -6.53 31.49 24.21
N MET A 182 -5.54 31.08 23.39
CA MET A 182 -4.41 30.25 23.85
C MET A 182 -3.17 31.06 24.23
N GLY A 183 -3.08 32.34 23.83
CA GLY A 183 -1.99 33.26 24.18
C GLY A 183 -0.63 32.92 23.54
N VAL A 184 -0.63 32.24 22.39
CA VAL A 184 0.58 31.85 21.63
C VAL A 184 0.71 32.58 20.30
#